data_AF-A0A5S4GBI4-F1
#
_entry.id   AF-A0A5S4GBI4-F1
#
_cell.length_a   1.000
_cell.length_b   1.000
_cell.length_c   1.000
_cell.angle_alpha   90.00
_cell.angle_beta   90.00
_cell.angle_gamma   90.00
#
_symmetry.space_group_name_H-M   'P 1'
#
loop_
_entity.id
_entity.type
_entity.pdbx_description
1 polymer ?
#
loop_
_entity_poly.entity_id
_entity_poly.type
_entity_poly.pdbx_seq_one_letter_code
_entity_poly.pdbx_strand_id
1 'polypeptide(L)'
;MGVTGDPRPFVVAAADGTADRLAVEAELRRRRWRPALAPAETGTLVVCGRPGPALAEAIETVWRDMPEPRRRGLDGPAGGGERAPLESGAEMADRADDRDGLRLDVLHVPLGPVLPYWPAGLRVDLTLQGDVVQAADAIAVDRADATFWTDDRRVAARLDSLSRFLRVAGWDAAAERAAALRDEALTGGVPSERLAPFTRRIRRSLVLRWMTRGAGGVRERVEGWLREIEGADAPRPMPAGEALDALPALLEGAELGEARLIVASLDPDLGTLADG
;
A
#
# COMPACT_ATOMS: atom_id res chain seq x y z
N MET A 1 -19.17 -17.38 25.74
CA MET A 1 -18.55 -16.12 26.19
C MET A 1 -17.32 -15.90 25.32
N GLY A 2 -17.53 -15.34 24.13
CA GLY A 2 -16.47 -15.18 23.14
C GLY A 2 -15.52 -14.08 23.58
N VAL A 3 -14.24 -14.41 23.69
CA VAL A 3 -13.18 -13.41 23.86
C VAL A 3 -13.14 -12.62 22.56
N THR A 4 -13.91 -11.53 22.47
CA THR A 4 -13.80 -10.60 21.34
C THR A 4 -12.46 -9.91 21.50
N GLY A 5 -11.43 -10.43 20.81
CA GLY A 5 -10.18 -9.70 20.64
C GLY A 5 -10.44 -8.32 20.06
N ASP A 6 -9.51 -7.40 20.28
CA ASP A 6 -9.61 -6.05 19.72
C ASP A 6 -9.89 -6.14 18.22
N PRO A 7 -10.93 -5.47 17.70
CA PRO A 7 -11.24 -5.56 16.29
C PRO A 7 -10.05 -5.04 15.48
N ARG A 8 -9.73 -5.78 14.42
CA ARG A 8 -8.62 -5.46 13.50
C ARG A 8 -9.19 -5.12 12.13
N PRO A 9 -9.63 -3.89 11.86
CA PRO A 9 -10.27 -3.58 10.59
C PRO A 9 -9.31 -3.77 9.41
N PHE A 10 -9.79 -4.40 8.35
CA PHE A 10 -9.14 -4.40 7.05
C PHE A 10 -9.58 -3.14 6.32
N VAL A 11 -8.64 -2.25 6.01
CA VAL A 11 -8.93 -0.92 5.44
C VAL A 11 -8.55 -0.92 3.96
N VAL A 12 -9.51 -0.59 3.11
CA VAL A 12 -9.33 -0.43 1.66
C VAL A 12 -9.67 1.00 1.28
N ALA A 13 -8.81 1.67 0.53
CA ALA A 13 -9.06 3.02 0.04
C ALA A 13 -9.27 3.02 -1.48
N ALA A 14 -10.32 3.71 -1.91
CA ALA A 14 -10.48 4.17 -3.28
C ALA A 14 -9.52 5.35 -3.57
N ALA A 15 -9.35 5.68 -4.85
CA ALA A 15 -8.50 6.77 -5.29
C ALA A 15 -8.93 8.14 -4.71
N ASP A 16 -10.25 8.37 -4.54
CA ASP A 16 -10.80 9.57 -3.87
C ASP A 16 -10.81 9.47 -2.33
N GLY A 17 -10.45 8.31 -1.77
CA GLY A 17 -10.66 7.93 -0.38
C GLY A 17 -9.56 8.33 0.60
N THR A 18 -8.57 9.14 0.18
CA THR A 18 -7.43 9.47 1.05
C THR A 18 -7.87 10.13 2.35
N ALA A 19 -8.73 11.16 2.31
CA ALA A 19 -9.18 11.85 3.53
C ALA A 19 -9.87 10.89 4.53
N ASP A 20 -10.76 10.05 4.03
CA ASP A 20 -11.46 9.03 4.82
C ASP A 20 -10.49 8.01 5.43
N ARG A 21 -9.50 7.55 4.65
CA ARG A 21 -8.46 6.63 5.13
C ARG A 21 -7.68 7.24 6.28
N LEU A 22 -7.26 8.51 6.17
CA LEU A 22 -6.51 9.18 7.23
C LEU A 22 -7.34 9.32 8.51
N ALA A 23 -8.64 9.66 8.38
CA ALA A 23 -9.56 9.74 9.51
C ALA A 23 -9.74 8.36 10.19
N VAL A 24 -9.88 7.29 9.42
CA VAL A 24 -9.96 5.92 9.94
C VAL A 24 -8.66 5.53 10.64
N GLU A 25 -7.49 5.76 10.04
CA GLU A 25 -6.20 5.46 10.66
C GLU A 25 -5.99 6.21 11.98
N ALA A 26 -6.37 7.49 12.04
CA ALA A 26 -6.32 8.28 13.27
C ALA A 26 -7.25 7.70 14.36
N GLU A 27 -8.45 7.26 13.97
CA GLU A 27 -9.39 6.61 14.86
C GLU A 27 -8.87 5.26 15.38
N LEU A 28 -8.28 4.42 14.52
CA LEU A 28 -7.65 3.17 14.92
C LEU A 28 -6.53 3.43 15.93
N ARG A 29 -5.69 4.43 15.68
CA ARG A 29 -4.60 4.81 16.60
C ARG A 29 -5.14 5.30 17.94
N ARG A 30 -6.21 6.10 17.94
CA ARG A 30 -6.89 6.57 19.16
C ARG A 30 -7.45 5.40 19.98
N ARG A 31 -8.04 4.41 19.32
CA ARG A 31 -8.55 3.16 19.94
C ARG A 31 -7.45 2.14 20.26
N ARG A 32 -6.20 2.40 19.84
CA ARG A 32 -5.05 1.45 19.89
C ARG A 32 -5.32 0.14 19.15
N TRP A 33 -6.18 0.18 18.13
CA TRP A 33 -6.48 -0.96 17.28
C TRP A 33 -5.42 -1.08 16.19
N ARG A 34 -5.08 -2.33 15.85
CA ARG A 34 -4.17 -2.62 14.74
C ARG A 34 -4.99 -3.04 13.53
N PRO A 35 -4.80 -2.44 12.35
CA PRO A 35 -5.44 -2.93 11.14
C PRO A 35 -5.01 -4.37 10.84
N ALA A 36 -5.89 -5.11 10.15
CA ALA A 36 -5.56 -6.41 9.61
C ALA A 36 -4.66 -6.26 8.38
N LEU A 37 -3.74 -7.21 8.18
CA LEU A 37 -2.85 -7.23 7.00
C LEU A 37 -3.38 -8.14 5.89
N ALA A 38 -4.36 -8.98 6.20
CA ALA A 38 -5.05 -9.82 5.25
C ALA A 38 -6.55 -9.90 5.60
N PRO A 39 -7.43 -10.06 4.60
CA PRO A 39 -8.87 -10.23 4.82
C PRO A 39 -9.20 -11.42 5.73
N ALA A 40 -8.41 -12.50 5.65
CA ALA A 40 -8.59 -13.71 6.46
C ALA A 40 -8.40 -13.48 7.97
N GLU A 41 -7.77 -12.38 8.40
CA GLU A 41 -7.49 -12.09 9.81
C GLU A 41 -8.67 -11.43 10.55
N THR A 42 -9.72 -11.02 9.84
CA THR A 42 -10.77 -10.17 10.42
C THR A 42 -12.10 -10.28 9.72
N GLY A 43 -13.19 -10.12 10.47
CA GLY A 43 -14.52 -9.92 9.91
C GLY A 43 -14.87 -8.43 9.67
N THR A 44 -13.97 -7.48 9.93
CA THR A 44 -14.30 -6.04 9.82
C THR A 44 -13.65 -5.41 8.60
N LEU A 45 -14.46 -4.96 7.63
CA LEU A 45 -14.01 -4.25 6.42
C LEU A 45 -14.37 -2.77 6.50
N VAL A 46 -13.42 -1.88 6.25
CA VAL A 46 -13.66 -0.44 6.12
C VAL A 46 -13.23 0.00 4.73
N VAL A 47 -14.20 0.53 3.96
CA VAL A 47 -13.94 1.12 2.65
C VAL A 47 -13.92 2.64 2.80
N CYS A 48 -12.86 3.26 2.33
CA CYS A 48 -12.63 4.70 2.38
C CYS A 48 -12.77 5.28 0.96
N GLY A 49 -13.58 6.33 0.80
CA GLY A 49 -13.94 6.86 -0.51
C GLY A 49 -15.01 6.05 -1.25
N ARG A 50 -15.17 6.36 -2.54
CA ARG A 50 -16.15 5.74 -3.43
C ARG A 50 -15.41 4.94 -4.51
N PRO A 51 -15.36 3.60 -4.38
CA PRO A 51 -14.65 2.78 -5.36
C PRO A 51 -15.36 2.81 -6.71
N GLY A 52 -14.58 2.96 -7.78
CA GLY A 52 -15.01 2.70 -9.15
C GLY A 52 -15.31 1.21 -9.40
N PRO A 53 -15.85 0.86 -10.57
CA PRO A 53 -16.41 -0.47 -10.82
C PRO A 53 -15.42 -1.63 -10.59
N ALA A 54 -14.19 -1.51 -11.09
CA ALA A 54 -13.20 -2.58 -10.97
C ALA A 54 -12.72 -2.77 -9.53
N LEU A 55 -12.52 -1.68 -8.78
CA LEU A 55 -12.18 -1.77 -7.35
C LEU A 55 -13.36 -2.29 -6.53
N ALA A 56 -14.59 -1.90 -6.84
CA ALA A 56 -15.78 -2.41 -6.17
C ALA A 56 -15.91 -3.93 -6.32
N GLU A 57 -15.66 -4.47 -7.51
CA GLU A 57 -15.64 -5.92 -7.75
C GLU A 57 -14.56 -6.64 -6.93
N ALA A 58 -13.35 -6.06 -6.88
CA ALA A 58 -12.26 -6.60 -6.05
C ALA A 58 -12.63 -6.59 -4.56
N ILE A 59 -13.26 -5.51 -4.07
CA ILE A 59 -13.76 -5.38 -2.69
C ILE A 59 -14.82 -6.44 -2.39
N GLU A 60 -15.75 -6.71 -3.30
CA GLU A 60 -16.78 -7.74 -3.11
C GLU A 60 -16.19 -9.16 -3.05
N THR A 61 -15.15 -9.43 -3.84
CA THR A 61 -14.41 -10.70 -3.78
C THR A 61 -13.74 -10.88 -2.43
N VAL A 62 -13.00 -9.87 -1.97
CA VAL A 62 -12.39 -9.84 -0.63
C VAL A 62 -13.44 -10.05 0.45
N TRP A 63 -14.54 -9.30 0.36
CA TRP A 63 -15.64 -9.37 1.33
C TRP A 63 -16.21 -10.78 1.44
N ARG A 64 -16.34 -11.52 0.33
CA ARG A 64 -16.80 -12.92 0.29
C ARG A 64 -15.82 -13.89 0.97
N ASP A 65 -14.53 -13.59 0.95
CA ASP A 65 -13.49 -14.46 1.53
C ASP A 65 -13.19 -14.20 3.01
N MET A 66 -13.64 -13.06 3.55
CA MET A 66 -13.48 -12.74 4.97
C MET A 66 -14.21 -13.75 5.90
N PRO A 67 -13.65 -14.04 7.09
CA PRO A 67 -14.29 -14.90 8.08
C PRO A 67 -15.57 -14.27 8.66
N GLU A 68 -16.53 -15.13 9.02
CA GLU A 68 -17.71 -14.73 9.79
C GLU A 68 -17.39 -14.59 11.30
N PRO A 69 -18.11 -13.73 12.06
CA PRO A 69 -19.12 -12.77 11.59
C PRO A 69 -18.48 -11.56 10.89
N ARG A 70 -18.92 -11.23 9.67
CA ARG A 70 -18.39 -10.09 8.91
C ARG A 70 -19.27 -8.84 8.97
N ARG A 71 -18.66 -7.65 8.99
CA ARG A 71 -19.32 -6.33 9.05
C ARG A 71 -18.58 -5.27 8.23
N ARG A 72 -19.32 -4.29 7.71
CA ARG A 72 -18.77 -3.09 7.06
C ARG A 72 -18.77 -1.89 8.00
N GLY A 73 -17.72 -1.08 7.92
CA GLY A 73 -17.52 0.09 8.77
C GLY A 73 -16.99 -0.28 10.16
N LEU A 74 -16.55 0.75 10.89
CA LEU A 74 -16.02 0.56 12.25
C LEU A 74 -17.12 0.17 13.25
N ASP A 75 -18.32 0.76 13.10
CA ASP A 75 -19.44 0.64 14.04
C ASP A 75 -20.72 0.05 13.38
N GLY A 76 -20.62 -0.53 12.18
CA GLY A 76 -21.77 -1.13 11.48
C GLY A 76 -22.23 -2.47 12.08
N PRO A 77 -23.50 -2.88 11.87
CA PRO A 77 -24.01 -4.17 12.37
C PRO A 77 -23.33 -5.36 11.68
N ALA A 78 -23.15 -6.48 12.41
CA ALA A 78 -22.65 -7.73 11.84
C ALA A 78 -23.72 -8.40 10.95
N GLY A 79 -23.31 -8.83 9.75
CA GLY A 79 -24.15 -9.65 8.87
C GLY A 79 -23.94 -11.15 9.12
N GLY A 80 -24.95 -11.97 8.84
CA GLY A 80 -24.84 -13.43 8.87
C GLY A 80 -25.31 -14.00 7.53
N GLY A 81 -24.38 -14.54 6.74
CA GLY A 81 -24.67 -15.24 5.49
C GLY A 81 -23.85 -16.53 5.41
N GLU A 82 -24.49 -17.63 5.02
CA GLU A 82 -23.84 -18.95 4.94
C GLU A 82 -23.00 -19.07 3.66
N ARG A 83 -21.81 -19.68 3.77
CA ARG A 83 -20.80 -19.78 2.70
C ARG A 83 -21.07 -21.01 1.81
N ALA A 84 -21.04 -20.87 0.48
CA ALA A 84 -20.93 -22.02 -0.42
C ALA A 84 -19.45 -22.45 -0.56
N PRO A 85 -19.14 -23.76 -0.64
CA PRO A 85 -17.76 -24.24 -0.80
C PRO A 85 -17.15 -23.81 -2.14
N LEU A 86 -15.87 -23.45 -2.14
CA LEU A 86 -15.09 -23.13 -3.35
C LEU A 86 -14.52 -24.42 -3.98
N GLU A 87 -14.73 -24.60 -5.27
CA GLU A 87 -13.99 -25.56 -6.10
C GLU A 87 -12.66 -24.93 -6.52
N SER A 88 -11.54 -25.56 -6.15
CA SER A 88 -10.19 -25.14 -6.52
C SER A 88 -9.86 -25.66 -7.92
N GLY A 89 -10.07 -24.85 -8.95
CA GLY A 89 -9.57 -25.08 -10.30
C GLY A 89 -8.19 -24.43 -10.47
N ALA A 90 -7.15 -25.05 -9.93
CA ALA A 90 -5.78 -24.68 -10.28
C ALA A 90 -5.44 -25.32 -11.64
N GLU A 91 -5.62 -24.56 -12.72
CA GLU A 91 -5.08 -24.96 -14.03
C GLU A 91 -3.55 -24.85 -13.98
N MET A 92 -2.88 -25.92 -14.43
CA MET A 92 -1.43 -26.06 -14.35
C MET A 92 -0.73 -25.03 -15.24
N ALA A 93 0.29 -24.37 -14.67
CA ALA A 93 1.13 -23.40 -15.36
C ALA A 93 1.98 -24.04 -16.48
N ASP A 94 2.16 -23.30 -17.58
CA ASP A 94 3.07 -23.64 -18.66
C ASP A 94 4.54 -23.46 -18.25
N ARG A 95 5.41 -24.32 -18.80
CA ARG A 95 6.86 -24.34 -18.52
C ARG A 95 7.65 -23.64 -19.62
N ALA A 96 8.56 -22.74 -19.23
CA ALA A 96 9.62 -22.21 -20.09
C ALA A 96 11.01 -22.72 -19.62
N ASP A 97 12.01 -22.69 -20.50
CA ASP A 97 13.37 -23.19 -20.21
C ASP A 97 14.31 -22.10 -19.65
N ASP A 98 15.14 -22.46 -18.67
CA ASP A 98 16.15 -21.61 -18.01
C ASP A 98 17.52 -22.35 -17.82
N ARG A 99 18.60 -21.58 -17.62
CA ARG A 99 20.03 -21.88 -17.79
C ARG A 99 20.66 -22.90 -16.83
N ASP A 100 20.02 -23.22 -15.70
CA ASP A 100 20.60 -24.08 -14.65
C ASP A 100 19.97 -25.48 -14.59
N GLY A 101 19.08 -25.82 -15.52
CA GLY A 101 18.47 -27.15 -15.64
C GLY A 101 17.42 -27.49 -14.56
N LEU A 102 17.13 -26.58 -13.64
CA LEU A 102 15.98 -26.64 -12.73
C LEU A 102 14.86 -25.76 -13.29
N ARG A 103 13.77 -26.38 -13.76
CA ARG A 103 12.57 -25.66 -14.20
C ARG A 103 11.78 -25.22 -12.97
N LEU A 104 11.75 -23.91 -12.71
CA LEU A 104 10.87 -23.32 -11.69
C LEU A 104 9.48 -23.10 -12.31
N ASP A 105 8.44 -23.22 -11.47
CA ASP A 105 7.06 -22.96 -11.91
C ASP A 105 6.89 -21.45 -12.21
N VAL A 106 6.23 -21.15 -13.33
CA VAL A 106 5.83 -19.80 -13.70
C VAL A 106 4.49 -19.48 -13.02
N LEU A 107 4.44 -18.43 -12.22
CA LEU A 107 3.25 -18.03 -11.47
C LEU A 107 2.77 -16.66 -11.91
N HIS A 108 1.47 -16.52 -12.17
CA HIS A 108 0.83 -15.22 -12.43
C HIS A 108 0.19 -14.72 -11.14
N VAL A 109 0.72 -13.64 -10.57
CA VAL A 109 0.34 -13.12 -9.26
C VAL A 109 -0.10 -11.67 -9.37
N PRO A 110 -1.41 -11.36 -9.21
CA PRO A 110 -1.86 -10.00 -9.10
C PRO A 110 -1.54 -9.44 -7.70
N LEU A 111 -0.93 -8.26 -7.66
CA LEU A 111 -0.75 -7.45 -6.45
C LEU A 111 -1.69 -6.25 -6.49
N GLY A 112 -2.40 -6.02 -5.39
CA GLY A 112 -3.44 -4.99 -5.31
C GLY A 112 -4.76 -5.45 -5.96
N PRO A 113 -5.76 -4.56 -6.08
CA PRO A 113 -5.75 -3.16 -5.67
C PRO A 113 -6.07 -2.92 -4.19
N VAL A 114 -6.35 -3.99 -3.44
CA VAL A 114 -6.85 -3.94 -2.04
C VAL A 114 -5.77 -4.22 -0.98
N LEU A 115 -4.49 -4.31 -1.39
CA LEU A 115 -3.40 -4.65 -0.48
C LEU A 115 -3.20 -3.54 0.57
N PRO A 116 -3.00 -3.87 1.86
CA PRO A 116 -2.70 -2.87 2.87
C PRO A 116 -1.44 -2.06 2.55
N TYR A 117 -1.51 -0.75 2.76
CA TYR A 117 -0.43 0.22 2.51
C TYR A 117 0.04 0.30 1.06
N TRP A 118 -0.72 -0.29 0.14
CA TRP A 118 -0.53 -0.19 -1.30
C TRP A 118 -1.13 1.12 -1.84
N PRO A 119 -0.63 1.66 -2.96
CA PRO A 119 -1.26 2.79 -3.63
C PRO A 119 -2.73 2.46 -4.00
N ALA A 120 -3.65 3.34 -3.61
CA ALA A 120 -5.07 3.15 -3.87
C ALA A 120 -5.34 3.07 -5.38
N GLY A 121 -6.08 2.04 -5.81
CA GLY A 121 -6.42 1.85 -7.22
C GLY A 121 -5.35 1.21 -8.10
N LEU A 122 -4.17 0.89 -7.57
CA LEU A 122 -3.10 0.27 -8.34
C LEU A 122 -3.22 -1.25 -8.31
N ARG A 123 -3.29 -1.89 -9.49
CA ARG A 123 -3.03 -3.33 -9.64
C ARG A 123 -1.72 -3.51 -10.40
N VAL A 124 -0.91 -4.46 -9.96
CA VAL A 124 0.29 -4.90 -10.68
C VAL A 124 0.18 -6.39 -10.92
N ASP A 125 0.07 -6.78 -12.18
CA ASP A 125 0.02 -8.18 -12.59
C ASP A 125 1.46 -8.67 -12.84
N LEU A 126 1.92 -9.63 -12.03
CA LEU A 126 3.29 -10.13 -12.09
C LEU A 126 3.34 -11.53 -12.72
N THR A 127 4.35 -11.77 -13.55
CA THR A 127 4.81 -13.10 -13.91
C THR A 127 6.06 -13.39 -13.09
N LEU A 128 5.99 -14.38 -12.20
CA LEU A 128 7.08 -14.79 -11.32
C LEU A 128 7.66 -16.12 -11.80
N GLN A 129 8.97 -16.28 -11.66
CA GLN A 129 9.64 -17.57 -11.72
C GLN A 129 10.43 -17.74 -10.42
N GLY A 130 9.96 -18.63 -9.54
CA GLY A 130 10.36 -18.58 -8.13
C GLY A 130 9.81 -17.32 -7.45
N ASP A 131 10.67 -16.51 -6.85
CA ASP A 131 10.34 -15.21 -6.26
C ASP A 131 10.77 -14.01 -7.12
N VAL A 132 11.42 -14.26 -8.27
CA VAL A 132 11.90 -13.23 -9.18
C VAL A 132 10.81 -12.87 -10.20
N VAL A 133 10.58 -11.58 -10.39
CA VAL A 133 9.68 -11.03 -11.39
C VAL A 133 10.33 -11.16 -12.78
N GLN A 134 9.68 -11.86 -13.69
CA GLN A 134 10.08 -12.01 -15.09
C GLN A 134 9.38 -10.98 -15.99
N ALA A 135 8.15 -10.60 -15.64
CA ALA A 135 7.39 -9.58 -16.33
C ALA A 135 6.40 -8.93 -15.35
N ALA A 136 6.04 -7.67 -15.61
CA ALA A 136 5.09 -6.94 -14.78
C ALA A 136 4.26 -5.98 -15.65
N ASP A 137 2.97 -5.91 -15.37
CA ASP A 137 2.05 -4.93 -15.95
C ASP A 137 1.39 -4.11 -14.83
N ALA A 138 1.44 -2.78 -14.93
CA ALA A 138 0.88 -1.87 -13.92
C ALA A 138 -0.37 -1.19 -14.46
N ILE A 139 -1.49 -1.29 -13.72
CA ILE A 139 -2.80 -0.83 -14.16
C ILE A 139 -3.44 0.00 -13.05
N ALA A 140 -3.86 1.22 -13.40
CA ALA A 140 -4.76 2.02 -12.56
C ALA A 140 -6.20 1.54 -12.77
N VAL A 141 -6.69 0.69 -11.87
CA VAL A 141 -8.05 0.13 -11.88
C VAL A 141 -9.06 1.02 -11.13
N ASP A 142 -8.58 2.00 -10.38
CA ASP A 142 -9.38 3.02 -9.73
C ASP A 142 -8.65 4.36 -9.81
N ARG A 143 -9.40 5.44 -10.06
CA ARG A 143 -8.91 6.78 -10.36
C ARG A 143 -9.87 7.82 -9.78
N ALA A 144 -9.46 9.09 -9.78
CA ALA A 144 -10.31 10.18 -9.31
C ALA A 144 -10.00 11.48 -10.06
N ASP A 145 -10.92 12.43 -9.97
CA ASP A 145 -10.80 13.74 -10.64
C ASP A 145 -9.89 14.73 -9.91
N ALA A 146 -9.51 14.43 -8.67
CA ALA A 146 -8.70 15.32 -7.85
C ALA A 146 -7.90 14.58 -6.77
N THR A 147 -6.70 15.11 -6.51
CA THR A 147 -5.86 14.66 -5.39
C THR A 147 -6.22 15.36 -4.08
N PHE A 148 -6.12 14.62 -2.98
CA PHE A 148 -6.14 15.17 -1.62
C PHE A 148 -4.85 15.95 -1.27
N TRP A 149 -3.73 15.60 -1.91
CA TRP A 149 -2.39 16.08 -1.59
C TRP A 149 -2.03 17.34 -2.38
N THR A 150 -2.58 18.47 -1.95
CA THR A 150 -2.26 19.81 -2.45
C THR A 150 -0.89 20.29 -1.94
N ASP A 151 -0.32 21.32 -2.59
CA ASP A 151 1.02 21.84 -2.26
C ASP A 151 1.17 22.28 -0.79
N ASP A 152 0.12 22.83 -0.18
CA ASP A 152 0.08 23.21 1.23
C ASP A 152 0.17 22.00 2.20
N ARG A 153 -0.10 20.78 1.69
CA ARG A 153 -0.05 19.52 2.44
C ARG A 153 1.16 18.66 2.10
N ARG A 154 2.15 19.19 1.37
CA ARG A 154 3.30 18.42 0.86
C ARG A 154 4.06 17.64 1.94
N VAL A 155 4.33 18.26 3.09
CA VAL A 155 5.03 17.58 4.21
C VAL A 155 4.19 16.43 4.76
N ALA A 156 2.87 16.62 4.91
CA ALA A 156 1.96 15.57 5.33
C ALA A 156 1.91 14.43 4.30
N ALA A 157 1.86 14.75 3.00
CA ALA A 157 1.89 13.77 1.93
C ALA A 157 3.15 12.89 1.98
N ARG A 158 4.33 13.50 2.14
CA ARG A 158 5.60 12.77 2.27
C ARG A 158 5.66 11.91 3.54
N LEU A 159 5.10 12.39 4.65
CA LEU A 159 4.98 11.59 5.86
C LEU A 159 4.01 10.41 5.70
N ASP A 160 2.94 10.55 4.90
CA ASP A 160 2.04 9.45 4.52
C ASP A 160 2.76 8.40 3.65
N SER A 161 3.45 8.83 2.59
CA SER A 161 4.25 7.94 1.73
C SER A 161 5.29 7.17 2.55
N LEU A 162 6.04 7.88 3.40
CA LEU A 162 7.05 7.28 4.28
C LEU A 162 6.43 6.32 5.31
N SER A 163 5.28 6.67 5.86
CA SER A 163 4.49 5.84 6.77
C SER A 163 4.10 4.51 6.11
N ARG A 164 3.58 4.54 4.88
CA ARG A 164 3.20 3.31 4.14
C ARG A 164 4.43 2.49 3.71
N PHE A 165 5.46 3.15 3.18
CA PHE A 165 6.74 2.50 2.85
C PHE A 165 7.35 1.77 4.05
N LEU A 166 7.39 2.40 5.22
CA LEU A 166 7.96 1.80 6.42
C LEU A 166 7.16 0.58 6.91
N ARG A 167 5.85 0.51 6.66
CA ARG A 167 5.05 -0.71 6.97
C ARG A 167 5.35 -1.84 5.99
N VAL A 168 5.51 -1.53 4.70
CA VAL A 168 5.96 -2.53 3.72
C VAL A 168 7.35 -3.05 4.05
N ALA A 169 8.23 -2.18 4.56
CA ALA A 169 9.56 -2.56 5.05
C ALA A 169 9.56 -3.23 6.45
N GLY A 170 8.39 -3.46 7.06
CA GLY A 170 8.26 -4.14 8.37
C GLY A 170 8.70 -3.30 9.57
N TRP A 171 8.83 -1.98 9.45
CA TRP A 171 9.27 -1.08 10.53
C TRP A 171 8.09 -0.31 11.18
N ASP A 172 7.12 -1.06 11.73
CA ASP A 172 5.85 -0.55 12.24
C ASP A 172 5.98 0.64 13.21
N ALA A 173 6.92 0.59 14.16
CA ALA A 173 7.09 1.66 15.14
C ALA A 173 7.50 3.00 14.49
N ALA A 174 8.33 2.95 13.44
CA ALA A 174 8.73 4.14 12.69
C ALA A 174 7.58 4.61 11.78
N ALA A 175 6.83 3.68 11.20
CA ALA A 175 5.65 3.98 10.41
C ALA A 175 4.54 4.67 11.20
N GLU A 176 4.24 4.19 12.41
CA GLU A 176 3.28 4.84 13.32
C GLU A 176 3.74 6.24 13.72
N ARG A 177 5.05 6.43 13.94
CA ARG A 177 5.63 7.75 14.20
C ARG A 177 5.46 8.69 13.01
N ALA A 178 5.67 8.21 11.78
CA ALA A 178 5.43 8.99 10.56
C ALA A 178 3.95 9.38 10.43
N ALA A 179 3.02 8.44 10.68
CA ALA A 179 1.58 8.71 10.63
C ALA A 179 1.14 9.74 11.68
N ALA A 180 1.67 9.69 12.90
CA ALA A 180 1.40 10.71 13.92
C ALA A 180 1.93 12.10 13.52
N LEU A 181 3.14 12.17 12.97
CA LEU A 181 3.71 13.42 12.45
C LEU A 181 2.90 13.97 11.27
N ARG A 182 2.40 13.10 10.38
CA ARG A 182 1.51 13.48 9.27
C ARG A 182 0.24 14.14 9.80
N ASP A 183 -0.41 13.52 10.78
CA ASP A 183 -1.66 14.03 11.33
C ASP A 183 -1.46 15.40 12.01
N GLU A 184 -0.34 15.58 12.73
CA GLU A 184 0.05 16.90 13.26
C GLU A 184 0.28 17.92 12.13
N ALA A 185 0.99 17.53 11.06
CA ALA A 185 1.25 18.39 9.90
C ALA A 185 -0.04 18.87 9.23
N LEU A 186 -1.09 18.04 9.18
CA LEU A 186 -2.41 18.40 8.65
C LEU A 186 -3.18 19.40 9.52
N THR A 187 -2.92 19.44 10.83
CA THR A 187 -3.68 20.30 11.78
C THR A 187 -3.06 21.66 12.03
N GLY A 188 -1.75 21.80 11.85
CA GLY A 188 -1.06 23.07 12.14
C GLY A 188 0.44 23.08 11.87
N GLY A 189 0.96 22.10 11.14
CA GLY A 189 2.39 21.93 10.89
C GLY A 189 3.13 21.20 12.01
N VAL A 190 4.37 20.79 11.71
CA VAL A 190 5.26 20.13 12.67
C VAL A 190 6.57 20.91 12.77
N PRO A 191 7.02 21.29 13.98
CA PRO A 191 8.30 21.97 14.14
C PRO A 191 9.50 21.12 13.67
N SER A 192 10.54 21.78 13.13
CA SER A 192 11.70 21.11 12.55
C SER A 192 12.51 20.32 13.58
N GLU A 193 12.54 20.77 14.84
CA GLU A 193 13.19 20.08 15.97
C GLU A 193 12.56 18.71 16.27
N ARG A 194 11.31 18.50 15.86
CA ARG A 194 10.64 17.20 15.95
C ARG A 194 10.89 16.32 14.73
N LEU A 195 10.99 16.91 13.55
CA LEU A 195 11.21 16.19 12.28
C LEU A 195 12.66 15.70 12.16
N ALA A 196 13.64 16.54 12.47
CA ALA A 196 15.06 16.25 12.23
C ALA A 196 15.59 15.00 12.97
N PRO A 197 15.25 14.73 14.25
CA PRO A 197 15.66 13.49 14.90
C PRO A 197 15.02 12.25 14.25
N PHE A 198 13.78 12.38 13.77
CA PHE A 198 13.04 11.30 13.14
C PHE A 198 13.63 10.93 11.77
N THR A 199 13.83 11.91 10.89
CA THR A 199 14.45 11.70 9.57
C THR A 199 15.88 11.14 9.72
N ARG A 200 16.67 11.65 10.68
CA ARG A 200 18.01 11.15 11.00
C ARG A 200 17.99 9.68 11.43
N ARG A 201 17.01 9.26 12.23
CA ARG A 201 16.86 7.86 12.64
C ARG A 201 16.66 6.94 11.44
N ILE A 202 15.86 7.37 10.46
CA ILE A 202 15.60 6.61 9.23
C ILE A 202 16.89 6.51 8.40
N ARG A 203 17.59 7.62 8.15
CA ARG A 203 18.86 7.63 7.40
C ARG A 203 19.95 6.75 8.00
N ARG A 204 19.95 6.59 9.33
CA ARG A 204 20.93 5.78 10.08
C ARG A 204 20.54 4.30 10.16
N SER A 205 19.39 3.89 9.65
CA SER A 205 18.97 2.50 9.67
C SER A 205 19.83 1.65 8.73
N LEU A 206 20.61 0.72 9.31
CA LEU A 206 21.39 -0.24 8.54
C LEU A 206 20.49 -1.29 7.86
N VAL A 207 19.38 -1.65 8.52
CA VAL A 207 18.41 -2.61 7.98
C VAL A 207 17.78 -2.07 6.71
N LEU A 208 17.27 -0.83 6.72
CA LEU A 208 16.72 -0.22 5.50
C LEU A 208 17.79 -0.11 4.41
N ARG A 209 19.01 0.31 4.75
CA ARG A 209 20.11 0.38 3.78
C ARG A 209 20.43 -0.96 3.13
N TRP A 210 20.28 -2.06 3.87
CA TRP A 210 20.49 -3.40 3.34
C TRP A 210 19.31 -3.83 2.47
N MET A 211 18.07 -3.68 2.95
CA MET A 211 16.84 -4.05 2.22
C MET A 211 16.64 -3.29 0.91
N THR A 212 17.10 -2.05 0.82
CA THR A 212 16.92 -1.21 -0.38
C THR A 212 18.17 -1.18 -1.27
N ARG A 213 19.17 -2.04 -1.02
CA ARG A 213 20.40 -2.06 -1.81
C ARG A 213 20.11 -2.78 -3.13
N GLY A 214 20.23 -2.07 -4.25
CA GLY A 214 19.97 -2.65 -5.58
C GLY A 214 18.50 -2.62 -6.01
N ALA A 215 17.56 -2.33 -5.09
CA ALA A 215 16.13 -2.27 -5.37
C ALA A 215 15.73 -0.99 -6.15
N GLY A 216 16.03 -0.93 -7.45
CA GLY A 216 15.40 -0.02 -8.41
C GLY A 216 15.34 1.47 -8.02
N GLY A 217 16.34 2.01 -7.32
CA GLY A 217 16.38 3.41 -6.89
C GLY A 217 15.51 3.77 -5.67
N VAL A 218 15.03 2.79 -4.91
CA VAL A 218 14.18 2.99 -3.70
C VAL A 218 14.82 3.96 -2.72
N ARG A 219 16.13 3.82 -2.48
CA ARG A 219 16.87 4.63 -1.51
C ARG A 219 16.89 6.10 -1.90
N GLU A 220 17.10 6.40 -3.18
CA GLU A 220 17.15 7.74 -3.74
C GLU A 220 15.80 8.44 -3.61
N ARG A 221 14.70 7.72 -3.90
CA ARG A 221 13.32 8.22 -3.73
C ARG A 221 13.01 8.52 -2.27
N VAL A 222 13.30 7.59 -1.35
CA VAL A 222 13.08 7.78 0.08
C VAL A 222 13.92 8.95 0.63
N GLU A 223 15.18 9.10 0.21
CA GLU A 223 16.00 10.26 0.60
C GLU A 223 15.43 11.58 0.05
N GLY A 224 14.83 11.56 -1.14
CA GLY A 224 14.05 12.69 -1.66
C GLY A 224 12.93 13.10 -0.71
N TRP A 225 12.13 12.14 -0.25
CA TRP A 225 11.05 12.41 0.70
C TRP A 225 11.56 12.96 2.03
N LEU A 226 12.66 12.42 2.56
CA LEU A 226 13.24 12.91 3.81
C LEU A 226 13.70 14.37 3.70
N ARG A 227 14.26 14.77 2.55
CA ARG A 227 14.62 16.17 2.27
C ARG A 227 13.39 17.08 2.18
N GLU A 228 12.33 16.63 1.51
CA GLU A 228 11.06 17.37 1.44
C GLU A 228 10.40 17.56 2.81
N ILE A 229 10.44 16.52 3.65
CA ILE A 229 9.96 16.60 5.05
C ILE A 229 10.74 17.66 5.83
N GLU A 230 12.03 17.83 5.54
CA GLU A 230 12.90 18.83 6.16
C GLU A 230 12.74 20.24 5.56
N GLY A 231 11.81 20.42 4.61
CA GLY A 231 11.55 21.69 3.96
C GLY A 231 12.55 22.06 2.86
N ALA A 232 13.39 21.11 2.42
CA ALA A 232 14.24 21.34 1.27
C ALA A 232 13.38 21.47 0.00
N ASP A 233 13.74 22.42 -0.85
CA ASP A 233 13.19 22.47 -2.20
C ASP A 233 13.70 21.24 -2.96
N ALA A 234 12.77 20.37 -3.35
CA ALA A 234 13.05 19.14 -4.05
C ALA A 234 12.24 19.10 -5.34
N PRO A 235 12.74 18.42 -6.39
CA PRO A 235 12.01 18.23 -7.62
C PRO A 235 10.58 17.76 -7.35
N ARG A 236 9.64 18.22 -8.18
CA ARG A 236 8.25 17.77 -8.10
C ARG A 236 8.22 16.23 -8.19
N PRO A 237 7.40 15.54 -7.39
CA PRO A 237 7.25 14.11 -7.51
C PRO A 237 6.91 13.70 -8.94
N MET A 238 7.36 12.49 -9.31
CA MET A 238 7.01 11.87 -10.57
C MET A 238 5.48 11.82 -10.70
N PRO A 239 4.90 12.31 -11.81
CA PRO A 239 3.48 12.18 -12.08
C PRO A 239 3.03 10.72 -12.05
N ALA A 240 1.78 10.47 -11.65
CA ALA A 240 1.25 9.12 -11.52
C ALA A 240 1.32 8.31 -12.82
N GLY A 241 1.07 8.96 -13.98
CA GLY A 241 1.19 8.33 -15.29
C GLY A 241 2.61 7.85 -15.59
N GLU A 242 3.60 8.73 -15.39
CA GLU A 242 5.02 8.36 -15.57
C GLU A 242 5.47 7.26 -14.60
N ALA A 243 4.95 7.27 -13.36
CA ALA A 243 5.22 6.22 -12.40
C ALA A 243 4.64 4.87 -12.83
N LEU A 244 3.41 4.85 -13.39
CA LEU A 244 2.81 3.63 -13.95
C LEU A 244 3.64 3.10 -15.13
N ASP A 245 4.04 3.97 -16.05
CA ASP A 245 4.83 3.59 -17.22
C ASP A 245 6.23 3.05 -16.84
N ALA A 246 6.81 3.56 -15.75
CA ALA A 246 8.10 3.11 -15.25
C ALA A 246 8.05 1.79 -14.46
N LEU A 247 6.89 1.41 -13.92
CA LEU A 247 6.76 0.25 -13.03
C LEU A 247 7.20 -1.07 -13.68
N PRO A 248 6.74 -1.45 -14.89
CA PRO A 248 7.16 -2.69 -15.55
C PRO A 248 8.68 -2.89 -15.57
N ALA A 249 9.40 -1.90 -16.07
CA ALA A 249 10.85 -1.95 -16.21
C ALA A 249 11.60 -1.90 -14.86
N LEU A 250 11.02 -1.26 -13.84
CA LEU A 250 11.60 -1.23 -12.50
C LEU A 250 11.39 -2.54 -11.73
N LEU A 251 10.32 -3.27 -12.06
CA LEU A 251 9.94 -4.51 -11.38
C LEU A 251 10.59 -5.74 -12.00
N GLU A 252 10.89 -5.74 -13.30
CA GLU A 252 11.59 -6.83 -13.97
C GLU A 252 12.94 -7.14 -13.30
N GLY A 253 13.14 -8.41 -12.96
CA GLY A 253 14.33 -8.91 -12.26
C GLY A 253 14.34 -8.69 -10.74
N ALA A 254 13.36 -7.98 -10.17
CA ALA A 254 13.26 -7.79 -8.73
C ALA A 254 12.69 -9.04 -8.04
N GLU A 255 13.13 -9.33 -6.82
CA GLU A 255 12.44 -10.30 -5.95
C GLU A 255 11.08 -9.74 -5.50
N LEU A 256 10.10 -10.58 -5.17
CA LEU A 256 8.75 -10.16 -4.76
C LEU A 256 8.75 -9.17 -3.58
N GLY A 257 9.69 -9.34 -2.63
CA GLY A 257 9.87 -8.40 -1.52
C GLY A 257 10.37 -7.03 -1.99
N GLU A 258 11.33 -7.01 -2.91
CA GLU A 258 11.88 -5.80 -3.51
C GLU A 258 10.85 -5.09 -4.38
N ALA A 259 10.08 -5.84 -5.19
CA ALA A 259 8.98 -5.33 -5.99
C ALA A 259 8.00 -4.50 -5.13
N ARG A 260 7.61 -5.02 -3.96
CA ARG A 260 6.74 -4.30 -3.03
C ARG A 260 7.38 -3.02 -2.49
N LEU A 261 8.69 -3.02 -2.20
CA LEU A 261 9.42 -1.82 -1.78
C LEU A 261 9.54 -0.80 -2.91
N ILE A 262 9.73 -1.25 -4.16
CA ILE A 262 9.79 -0.41 -5.35
C ILE A 262 8.46 0.33 -5.52
N VAL A 263 7.33 -0.38 -5.55
CA VAL A 263 6.00 0.23 -5.64
C VAL A 263 5.76 1.19 -4.47
N ALA A 264 6.03 0.75 -3.24
CA ALA A 264 5.82 1.57 -2.06
C ALA A 264 6.71 2.82 -2.00
N SER A 265 7.84 2.84 -2.72
CA SER A 265 8.76 4.00 -2.81
C SER A 265 8.45 4.94 -3.98
N LEU A 266 7.70 4.50 -4.98
CA LEU A 266 7.18 5.35 -6.05
C LEU A 266 5.91 6.05 -5.57
N ASP A 267 5.04 5.27 -4.93
CA ASP A 267 3.82 5.74 -4.31
C ASP A 267 2.94 6.64 -5.22
N PRO A 268 2.53 6.14 -6.40
CA PRO A 268 1.77 6.93 -7.36
C PRO A 268 0.40 7.33 -6.80
N ASP A 269 0.08 8.62 -6.86
CA ASP A 269 -1.24 9.15 -6.52
C ASP A 269 -2.18 9.07 -7.72
N LEU A 270 -2.86 7.93 -7.85
CA LEU A 270 -3.76 7.66 -8.98
C LEU A 270 -5.01 8.55 -9.00
N GLY A 271 -5.31 9.26 -7.91
CA GLY A 271 -6.37 10.29 -7.89
C GLY A 271 -6.03 11.55 -8.68
N THR A 272 -4.82 11.63 -9.25
CA THR A 272 -4.43 12.69 -10.20
C THR A 272 -4.72 12.35 -11.65
N LEU A 273 -5.08 11.09 -11.94
CA LEU A 273 -5.42 10.63 -13.28
C LEU A 273 -6.93 10.70 -13.43
N ALA A 274 -7.42 11.50 -14.38
CA ALA A 274 -8.84 11.53 -14.67
C ALA A 274 -9.35 10.16 -15.16
N ASP A 275 -10.62 9.88 -14.89
CA ASP A 275 -11.36 8.87 -15.64
C ASP A 275 -11.42 9.33 -17.10
N GLY A 276 -10.95 8.48 -18.00
CA GLY A 276 -10.90 8.76 -19.44
C GLY A 276 -12.28 8.82 -20.08
#